data_AF-A0A8H9R1G7-F1
#
_entry.id   AF-A0A8H9R1G7-F1
#
_cell.length_a   1.000
_cell.length_b   1.000
_cell.length_c   1.000
_cell.angle_alpha   90.00
_cell.angle_beta   90.00
_cell.angle_gamma   90.00
#
_symmetry.space_group_name_H-M   'P 1'
#
loop_
_entity.id
_entity.type
_entity.pdbx_description
1 polymer ?
#
loop_
_entity_poly.entity_id
_entity_poly.type
_entity_poly.pdbx_seq_one_letter_code
_entity_poly.pdbx_strand_id
1 'polypeptide(L)' 'MDKKILKVSNEKANEIINTRKPLGLFWTREKQWFVGIDNSTGDAWTECFKSKKECFKWLAREE' A
#
# COMPACT_ATOMS: atom_id res chain seq x y z
N MET A 1 0.70 -9.78 15.76
CA MET A 1 -0.11 -10.00 14.54
C MET A 1 0.75 -9.62 13.36
N ASP A 2 1.13 -10.59 12.55
CA ASP A 2 1.92 -10.38 11.34
C ASP A 2 1.16 -9.45 10.39
N LYS A 3 1.67 -8.23 10.19
CA LYS A 3 1.11 -7.27 9.24
C LYS A 3 1.27 -7.83 7.82
N LYS A 4 0.21 -8.39 7.26
CA LYS A 4 0.22 -8.93 5.91
C LYS A 4 0.08 -7.80 4.88
N ILE A 5 1.16 -7.53 4.16
CA ILE A 5 1.18 -6.59 3.03
C ILE A 5 0.76 -7.33 1.75
N LEU A 6 -0.36 -6.90 1.14
CA LEU A 6 -0.96 -7.56 -0.01
C LEU A 6 -0.63 -6.85 -1.33
N LYS A 7 -0.20 -7.59 -2.35
CA LYS A 7 -0.04 -7.05 -3.70
C LYS A 7 -1.40 -6.94 -4.38
N VAL A 8 -1.69 -5.79 -4.98
CA VAL A 8 -2.91 -5.55 -5.78
C VAL A 8 -2.54 -5.03 -7.18
N SER A 9 -3.51 -5.02 -8.10
CA SER A 9 -3.36 -4.34 -9.40
C SER A 9 -3.51 -2.82 -9.23
N ASN A 10 -3.10 -2.03 -10.24
CA ASN A 10 -3.28 -0.58 -10.22
C ASN A 10 -4.77 -0.19 -10.17
N GLU A 11 -5.63 -0.90 -10.89
CA GLU A 11 -7.08 -0.70 -10.85
C GLU A 11 -7.64 -0.96 -9.45
N LYS A 12 -7.20 -2.05 -8.80
CA LYS A 12 -7.65 -2.38 -7.45
C LYS A 12 -7.06 -1.43 -6.40
N ALA A 13 -5.83 -0.95 -6.58
CA ALA A 13 -5.25 0.09 -5.76
C ALA A 13 -6.09 1.37 -5.81
N ASN A 14 -6.48 1.82 -7.00
CA ASN A 14 -7.36 2.97 -7.16
C ASN A 14 -8.72 2.74 -6.49
N GLU A 15 -9.31 1.54 -6.64
CA GLU A 15 -10.56 1.21 -5.95
C GLU A 15 -10.41 1.29 -4.42
N ILE A 16 -9.31 0.76 -3.85
CA ILE A 16 -9.05 0.80 -2.40
C ILE A 16 -8.86 2.24 -1.92
N ILE A 17 -8.12 3.06 -2.66
CA ILE A 17 -7.88 4.47 -2.32
C ILE A 17 -9.20 5.26 -2.31
N ASN A 18 -10.07 5.01 -3.29
CA ASN A 18 -11.35 5.71 -3.44
C ASN A 18 -12.40 5.22 -2.44
N THR A 19 -12.52 3.91 -2.25
CA THR A 19 -13.58 3.31 -1.42
C THR A 19 -13.19 3.14 0.03
N ARG A 20 -11.90 3.27 0.36
CA ARG A 20 -11.31 2.92 1.65
C ARG A 20 -11.65 1.48 2.07
N LYS A 21 -11.86 0.61 1.09
CA LYS A 21 -12.17 -0.81 1.31
C LYS A 21 -11.49 -1.70 0.27
N PRO A 22 -11.09 -2.92 0.65
CA PRO A 22 -11.01 -3.44 2.02
C PRO A 22 -9.98 -2.67 2.89
N LEU A 23 -10.11 -2.79 4.22
CA LEU A 23 -9.10 -2.29 5.16
C LEU A 23 -7.89 -3.21 5.15
N GLY A 24 -6.70 -2.62 5.23
CA GLY A 24 -5.44 -3.37 5.24
C GLY A 24 -4.26 -2.61 4.66
N LEU A 25 -3.15 -3.32 4.50
CA LEU A 25 -1.92 -2.84 3.90
C LEU A 25 -1.78 -3.41 2.50
N PHE A 26 -1.68 -2.55 1.51
CA PHE A 26 -1.58 -2.95 0.11
C PHE A 26 -0.39 -2.30 -0.56
N TRP A 27 0.06 -2.90 -1.65
CA TRP A 27 1.01 -2.27 -2.55
C TRP A 27 0.74 -2.63 -4.00
N THR A 28 1.10 -1.73 -4.90
CA THR A 28 1.11 -1.99 -6.34
C THR A 28 2.41 -1.51 -6.98
N ARG A 29 2.68 -1.95 -8.21
CA ARG A 29 3.79 -1.45 -9.01
C ARG A 29 3.25 -0.65 -10.18
N GLU A 30 3.56 0.65 -10.17
CA GLU A 30 3.23 1.55 -11.26
C GLU A 30 4.51 1.92 -12.02
N LYS A 31 4.72 1.30 -13.19
CA LYS A 31 5.94 1.44 -13.99
C LYS A 31 7.20 1.10 -13.18
N GLN A 32 7.98 2.11 -12.81
CA GLN A 32 9.20 2.00 -12.02
C GLN A 32 8.99 2.23 -10.51
N TRP A 33 7.78 2.63 -10.10
CA TRP A 33 7.46 2.99 -8.73
C TRP A 33 6.73 1.86 -8.00
N PHE A 34 6.99 1.76 -6.70
CA PHE A 34 6.26 0.94 -5.76
C PHE A 34 5.35 1.85 -4.94
N VAL A 35 4.05 1.66 -5.05
CA VAL A 35 3.06 2.48 -4.32
C VAL A 35 2.59 1.67 -3.12
N GLY A 36 2.85 2.18 -1.92
CA GLY A 36 2.32 1.64 -0.68
C GLY A 36 0.97 2.29 -0.36
N ILE A 37 0.03 1.51 0.18
CA ILE A 37 -1.30 1.96 0.58
C ILE A 37 -1.57 1.43 1.99
N ASP A 38 -1.54 2.30 3.00
CA ASP A 38 -2.03 1.98 4.35
C ASP A 38 -3.46 2.47 4.46
N ASN A 39 -4.41 1.52 4.44
CA ASN A 39 -5.82 1.77 4.68
C ASN A 39 -6.31 0.94 5.88
N SER A 40 -5.45 0.68 6.86
CA SER A 40 -5.81 -0.14 8.03
C SER A 40 -6.74 0.57 9.00
N THR A 41 -6.76 1.91 9.02
CA THR A 41 -7.56 2.74 9.96
C THR A 41 -8.79 3.38 9.31
N GLY A 42 -9.03 3.17 8.01
CA GLY A 42 -10.08 3.83 7.24
C GLY A 42 -9.61 5.09 6.48
N ASP A 43 -8.41 5.56 6.80
CA ASP A 43 -7.69 6.54 6.01
C ASP A 43 -6.79 5.84 5.00
N ALA A 44 -6.84 6.20 3.72
CA ALA A 44 -5.93 5.68 2.70
C ALA A 44 -4.72 6.61 2.58
N TRP A 45 -3.66 6.27 3.29
CA TRP A 45 -2.34 6.87 3.12
C TRP A 45 -1.66 6.21 1.93
N THR A 46 -1.07 7.01 1.04
CA THR A 46 -0.38 6.51 -0.15
C THR A 46 0.99 7.15 -0.31
N GLU A 47 2.01 6.36 -0.58
CA GLU A 47 3.36 6.88 -0.83
C GLU A 47 4.08 6.07 -1.93
N CYS A 48 4.89 6.77 -2.73
CA CYS A 48 5.58 6.20 -3.89
C CYS A 48 7.09 6.05 -3.60
N PHE A 49 7.61 4.85 -3.83
CA PHE A 49 9.00 4.49 -3.55
C PHE A 49 9.71 3.99 -4.79
N LYS A 50 11.04 4.21 -4.86
CA LYS A 50 11.89 3.63 -5.90
C LYS A 50 12.21 2.16 -5.63
N SER A 51 12.14 1.74 -4.36
CA SER A 51 12.43 0.37 -3.94
C SER A 51 11.24 -0.29 -3.24
N LYS A 52 11.02 -1.57 -3.54
CA LYS A 52 10.04 -2.42 -2.82
C LYS A 52 10.35 -2.47 -1.32
N LYS A 53 11.63 -2.46 -0.94
CA LYS A 53 12.05 -2.55 0.46
C LYS A 53 11.60 -1.32 1.26
N GLU A 54 11.77 -0.13 0.70
CA GLU A 54 11.36 1.13 1.34
C GLU A 54 9.83 1.18 1.48
N CYS A 55 9.10 0.79 0.44
CA CYS A 55 7.64 0.67 0.48
C CYS A 55 7.16 -0.25 1.61
N PHE A 56 7.83 -1.40 1.80
CA PHE A 56 7.44 -2.38 2.81
C PHE A 56 7.81 -1.90 4.23
N LYS A 57 8.96 -1.23 4.39
CA LYS A 57 9.34 -0.58 5.66
C LYS A 57 8.31 0.46 6.08
N TRP A 58 7.91 1.33 5.16
CA TRP A 58 6.88 2.34 5.39
C TRP A 58 5.54 1.71 5.81
N LEU A 59 5.07 0.68 5.08
CA LEU A 59 3.84 -0.06 5.44
C LEU A 59 3.94 -0.79 6.79
N ALA A 60 5.12 -1.33 7.13
CA ALA A 60 5.35 -1.99 8.40
C ALA A 60 5.42 -0.99 9.57
N ARG A 61 5.67 0.30 9.29
CA ARG A 61 6.06 1.34 10.26
C ARG A 61 7.39 1.00 10.94
N GLU A 62 8.33 0.48 10.16
CA GLU A 62 9.70 0.20 10.57
C GLU A 62 10.59 1.34 10.05
N GLU A 63 11.11 2.16 10.96
CA GLU A 63 12.12 3.18 10.65
C GLU A 63 13.45 2.53 10.18
#